data_AF-A0A6P8ZMQ7-F1
#
_entry.id   AF-A0A6P8ZMQ7-F1
#
_cell.length_a   1.000
_cell.length_b   1.000
_cell.length_c   1.000
_cell.angle_alpha   90.00
_cell.angle_beta   90.00
_cell.angle_gamma   90.00
#
_symmetry.space_group_name_H-M   'P 1'
#
loop_
_entity.id
_entity.type
_entity.pdbx_description
1 polymer ?
#
loop_
_entity_poly.entity_id
_entity_poly.type
_entity_poly.pdbx_seq_one_letter_code
_entity_poly.pdbx_strand_id
1 'polypeptide(L)'
;MAAKSTVFALALAACLVMATALSACDSSAIDNLEKQIEICARNVPAERYADPKWLCARYVSRQFDKKRASCDISEAPEYLEYCLGGYASEEYVSFAVDCLKNAMSADICC
;
A
#
# COMPACT_ATOMS: atom_id res chain seq x y z
N MET A 1 28.79 16.38 18.35
CA MET A 1 27.87 16.14 17.23
C MET A 1 27.87 14.65 16.97
N ALA A 2 26.81 13.94 17.33
CA ALA A 2 26.75 12.49 17.21
C ALA A 2 25.65 12.14 16.20
N ALA A 3 26.06 11.86 14.98
CA ALA A 3 25.21 11.21 13.99
C ALA A 3 25.04 9.74 14.41
N LYS A 4 23.80 9.30 14.57
CA LYS A 4 23.45 7.88 14.57
C LYS A 4 22.19 7.69 13.76
N SER A 5 22.40 7.62 12.46
CA SER A 5 21.44 7.11 11.49
C SER A 5 21.34 5.60 11.57
N THR A 6 20.20 5.10 11.09
CA THR A 6 19.88 3.70 10.70
C THR A 6 19.62 2.73 11.85
N VAL A 7 18.38 2.23 11.95
CA VAL A 7 17.94 0.92 11.41
C VAL A 7 16.39 0.92 11.42
N PHE A 8 15.73 0.78 10.27
CA PHE A 8 14.37 0.25 10.24
C PHE A 8 14.34 -0.91 9.25
N ALA A 9 14.14 -2.10 9.83
CA ALA A 9 14.16 -3.38 9.18
C ALA A 9 13.19 -3.44 7.99
N LEU A 10 13.73 -3.83 6.84
CA LEU A 10 12.98 -4.28 5.68
C LEU A 10 12.57 -5.73 5.97
N ALA A 11 11.35 -5.92 6.46
CA ALA A 11 10.70 -7.23 6.48
C ALA A 11 10.21 -7.52 5.05
N LEU A 12 11.04 -8.22 4.27
CA LEU A 12 10.66 -8.76 2.97
C LEU A 12 9.74 -9.97 3.21
N ALA A 13 8.43 -9.73 3.14
CA ALA A 13 7.43 -10.79 3.09
C ALA A 13 7.44 -11.41 1.69
N ALA A 14 7.62 -12.72 1.64
CA ALA A 14 7.59 -13.54 0.44
C ALA A 14 6.21 -13.50 -0.23
N CYS A 15 6.17 -13.26 -1.54
CA CYS A 15 5.08 -13.71 -2.40
C CYS A 15 5.67 -14.44 -3.61
N LEU A 16 5.21 -15.67 -3.78
CA LEU A 16 5.58 -16.58 -4.85
C LEU A 16 4.98 -16.11 -6.19
N VAL A 17 5.82 -16.16 -7.21
CA VAL A 17 5.53 -16.00 -8.64
C VAL A 17 4.28 -16.79 -9.06
N MET A 18 3.35 -16.14 -9.76
CA MET A 18 2.55 -16.76 -10.82
C MET A 18 2.07 -15.72 -11.84
N ALA A 19 2.93 -15.42 -12.82
CA ALA A 19 2.49 -14.85 -14.08
C ALA A 19 1.68 -15.92 -14.84
N THR A 20 0.38 -15.69 -15.05
CA THR A 20 -0.36 -15.92 -16.31
C THR A 20 -1.87 -15.80 -16.12
N ALA A 21 -2.52 -15.20 -17.12
CA ALA A 21 -3.96 -15.12 -17.37
C ALA A 21 -4.74 -13.96 -16.70
N LEU A 22 -5.45 -13.24 -17.57
CA LEU A 22 -6.38 -12.16 -17.33
C LEU A 22 -7.63 -12.68 -16.57
N SER A 23 -7.47 -13.15 -15.34
CA SER A 23 -8.59 -13.49 -14.45
C SER A 23 -9.02 -12.23 -13.71
N ALA A 24 -10.34 -11.99 -13.58
CA ALA A 24 -10.89 -10.97 -12.69
C ALA A 24 -10.16 -10.95 -11.34
N CYS A 25 -9.97 -9.76 -10.76
CA CYS A 25 -9.16 -9.57 -9.56
C CYS A 25 -9.51 -10.61 -8.51
N ASP A 26 -8.58 -11.53 -8.26
CA ASP A 26 -8.76 -12.50 -7.19
C ASP A 26 -8.87 -11.71 -5.90
N SER A 27 -9.82 -12.08 -5.05
CA SER A 27 -9.95 -11.56 -3.69
C SER A 27 -8.59 -11.53 -2.96
N SER A 28 -7.71 -12.50 -3.24
CA SER A 28 -6.36 -12.54 -2.69
C SER A 28 -5.47 -11.36 -3.12
N ALA A 29 -5.63 -10.82 -4.33
CA ALA A 29 -4.81 -9.69 -4.80
C ALA A 29 -5.22 -8.39 -4.09
N ILE A 30 -6.52 -8.18 -3.89
CA ILE A 30 -7.03 -7.03 -3.12
C ILE A 30 -6.63 -7.14 -1.64
N ASP A 31 -6.72 -8.33 -1.04
CA ASP A 31 -6.26 -8.56 0.33
C ASP A 31 -4.75 -8.32 0.50
N ASN A 32 -3.95 -8.70 -0.50
CA ASN A 32 -2.51 -8.45 -0.51
C ASN A 32 -2.20 -6.95 -0.65
N LEU A 33 -2.92 -6.25 -1.52
CA LEU A 33 -2.81 -4.81 -1.67
C LEU A 33 -3.15 -4.09 -0.36
N GLU A 34 -4.23 -4.49 0.32
CA GLU A 34 -4.64 -3.92 1.61
C GLU A 34 -3.52 -4.07 2.65
N LYS A 35 -2.97 -5.28 2.81
CA LYS A 35 -1.84 -5.53 3.72
C LYS A 35 -0.60 -4.73 3.35
N GLN A 36 -0.28 -4.64 2.06
CA GLN A 36 0.90 -3.90 1.61
C GLN A 36 0.77 -2.41 1.93
N ILE A 37 -0.43 -1.85 1.76
CA ILE A 37 -0.71 -0.46 2.14
C ILE A 37 -0.57 -0.28 3.65
N GLU A 38 -1.11 -1.18 4.48
CA GLU A 38 -0.94 -1.10 5.93
C GLU A 38 0.54 -1.12 6.35
N ILE A 39 1.36 -1.94 5.67
CA ILE A 39 2.82 -2.01 5.90
C ILE A 39 3.50 -0.69 5.52
N CYS A 40 3.15 -0.13 4.36
CA CYS A 40 3.74 1.10 3.84
C CYS A 40 3.30 2.33 4.64
N ALA A 41 2.08 2.34 5.16
CA ALA A 41 1.53 3.42 5.98
C ALA A 41 1.71 3.19 7.49
N ARG A 42 2.44 2.16 7.93
CA ARG A 42 2.58 1.80 9.35
C ARG A 42 3.14 2.91 10.25
N ASN A 43 3.91 3.83 9.66
CA ASN A 43 4.56 4.94 10.36
C ASN A 43 3.69 6.20 10.36
N VAL A 44 2.56 6.21 9.65
CA VAL A 44 1.62 7.33 9.68
C VAL A 44 1.00 7.38 11.09
N PRO A 45 1.11 8.52 11.80
CA PRO A 45 0.56 8.64 13.15
C PRO A 45 -0.94 8.36 13.15
N ALA A 46 -1.38 7.49 14.04
CA ALA A 46 -2.80 7.31 14.31
C ALA A 46 -3.28 8.41 15.26
N GLU A 47 -4.43 8.99 14.94
CA GLU A 47 -5.16 9.87 15.84
C GLU A 47 -6.13 9.04 16.69
N ARG A 48 -6.60 9.62 17.80
CA ARG A 48 -7.33 8.90 18.86
C ARG A 48 -8.52 8.03 18.40
N TYR A 49 -9.12 8.35 17.25
CA TYR A 49 -10.25 7.61 16.66
C TYR A 49 -10.10 7.31 15.17
N ALA A 50 -8.92 7.55 14.59
CA ALA A 50 -8.67 7.34 13.17
C ALA A 50 -7.29 6.71 12.99
N ASP A 51 -7.27 5.52 12.39
CA ASP A 51 -6.05 4.82 12.00
C ASP A 51 -5.87 4.97 10.48
N PRO A 52 -5.05 5.93 10.01
CA PRO A 52 -4.95 6.25 8.59
C PRO A 52 -4.48 5.07 7.75
N LYS A 53 -3.64 4.18 8.30
CA LYS A 53 -3.14 3.02 7.55
C LYS A 53 -4.28 2.10 7.15
N TRP A 54 -5.17 1.79 8.10
CA TRP A 54 -6.29 0.88 7.88
C TRP A 54 -7.40 1.56 7.07
N LEU A 55 -7.70 2.83 7.37
CA LEU A 55 -8.69 3.61 6.62
C LEU A 55 -8.30 3.76 5.15
N CYS A 56 -7.04 4.08 4.87
CA CYS A 56 -6.56 4.24 3.51
C CYS A 56 -6.37 2.91 2.79
N ALA A 57 -5.93 1.85 3.46
CA ALA A 57 -5.90 0.52 2.86
C ALA A 57 -7.29 0.09 2.38
N ARG A 58 -8.30 0.19 3.26
CA ARG A 58 -9.72 -0.07 2.93
C ARG A 58 -10.25 0.83 1.80
N TYR A 59 -9.89 2.12 1.81
CA TYR A 59 -10.31 3.07 0.79
C TYR A 59 -9.81 2.64 -0.59
N VAL A 60 -8.52 2.32 -0.70
CA VAL A 60 -7.87 1.90 -1.94
C VAL A 60 -8.48 0.59 -2.43
N SER A 61 -8.58 -0.44 -1.57
CA SER A 61 -9.21 -1.73 -1.90
C SER A 61 -10.62 -1.55 -2.48
N ARG A 62 -11.43 -0.67 -1.86
CA ARG A 62 -12.80 -0.38 -2.34
C ARG A 62 -12.87 0.29 -3.71
N GLN A 63 -11.82 0.98 -4.17
CA GLN A 63 -11.80 1.53 -5.53
C GLN A 63 -11.69 0.40 -6.56
N PHE A 64 -10.92 -0.65 -6.23
CA PHE A 64 -10.71 -1.79 -7.11
C PHE A 64 -11.83 -2.83 -7.04
N ASP A 65 -12.46 -3.02 -5.87
CA ASP A 65 -13.67 -3.86 -5.74
C ASP A 65 -14.80 -3.42 -6.68
N LYS A 66 -14.88 -2.12 -6.99
CA LYS A 66 -15.85 -1.57 -7.94
C LYS A 66 -15.45 -1.79 -9.39
N LYS A 67 -14.17 -1.95 -9.69
CA LYS A 67 -13.59 -2.08 -11.04
C LYS A 67 -13.42 -3.54 -11.48
N ARG A 68 -14.29 -4.48 -11.04
CA ARG A 68 -14.27 -5.96 -11.26
C ARG A 68 -13.89 -6.50 -12.66
N ALA A 69 -13.76 -5.66 -13.67
CA ALA A 69 -13.35 -6.00 -15.02
C ALA A 69 -11.82 -6.08 -15.24
N SER A 70 -10.97 -5.49 -14.39
CA SER A 70 -9.51 -5.60 -14.52
C SER A 70 -8.77 -5.64 -13.17
N CYS A 71 -7.67 -6.39 -13.10
CA CYS A 71 -6.73 -6.42 -11.96
C CYS A 71 -5.71 -5.29 -12.01
N ASP A 72 -5.97 -4.24 -12.78
CA ASP A 72 -5.01 -3.17 -12.93
C ASP A 72 -5.03 -2.29 -11.67
N ILE A 73 -4.10 -2.59 -10.77
CA ILE A 73 -3.89 -1.86 -9.52
C ILE A 73 -2.88 -0.73 -9.67
N SER A 74 -2.47 -0.36 -10.89
CA SER A 74 -1.45 0.69 -11.15
C SER A 74 -1.81 2.05 -10.55
N GLU A 75 -3.09 2.34 -10.35
CA GLU A 75 -3.60 3.57 -9.72
C GLU A 75 -3.59 3.53 -8.18
N ALA A 76 -3.23 2.40 -7.56
CA ALA A 76 -3.24 2.25 -6.11
C ALA A 76 -2.36 3.29 -5.39
N PRO A 77 -1.17 3.68 -5.90
CA PRO A 77 -0.37 4.75 -5.31
C PRO A 77 -1.08 6.11 -5.30
N GLU A 78 -1.83 6.44 -6.36
CA GLU A 78 -2.57 7.71 -6.45
C GLU A 78 -3.73 7.74 -5.45
N TYR A 79 -4.47 6.63 -5.31
CA TYR A 79 -5.51 6.51 -4.29
C TYR A 79 -4.96 6.57 -2.86
N LEU A 80 -3.79 5.97 -2.64
CA LEU A 80 -3.12 6.03 -1.34
C LEU A 80 -2.66 7.46 -1.01
N GLU A 81 -2.03 8.14 -1.98
CA GLU A 81 -1.59 9.53 -1.87
C GLU A 81 -2.77 10.44 -1.51
N TYR A 82 -3.86 10.34 -2.27
CA TYR A 82 -5.09 11.11 -2.04
C TYR A 82 -5.64 10.88 -0.63
N CYS A 83 -5.72 9.62 -0.20
CA CYS A 83 -6.26 9.30 1.12
C CYS A 83 -5.36 9.83 2.24
N LEU A 84 -4.05 9.55 2.19
CA LEU A 84 -3.12 9.95 3.25
C LEU A 84 -2.91 11.47 3.30
N GLY A 85 -3.08 12.19 2.19
CA GLY A 85 -3.00 13.65 2.15
C GLY A 85 -4.00 14.35 3.08
N GLY A 86 -5.07 13.66 3.50
CA GLY A 86 -6.00 14.16 4.52
C GLY A 86 -5.58 13.90 5.98
N TYR A 87 -4.53 13.10 6.22
CA TYR A 87 -4.17 12.60 7.56
C TYR A 87 -2.71 12.80 7.96
N ALA A 88 -1.79 12.97 7.01
CA ALA A 88 -0.37 12.91 7.26
C ALA A 88 0.39 14.08 6.65
N SER A 89 1.62 14.33 7.14
CA SER A 89 2.54 15.25 6.47
C SER A 89 3.00 14.67 5.13
N GLU A 90 3.41 15.55 4.22
CA GLU A 90 3.94 15.18 2.90
C GLU A 90 5.06 14.13 2.99
N GLU A 91 5.94 14.22 3.98
CA GLU A 91 7.02 13.23 4.21
C GLU A 91 6.49 11.80 4.42
N TYR A 92 5.45 11.64 5.26
CA TYR A 92 4.84 10.33 5.49
C TYR A 92 4.07 9.84 4.27
N VAL A 93 3.41 10.74 3.54
CA VAL A 93 2.68 10.42 2.30
C VAL A 93 3.66 9.90 1.25
N SER A 94 4.72 10.66 0.94
CA SER A 94 5.73 10.28 -0.05
C SER A 94 6.39 8.95 0.31
N PHE A 95 6.76 8.75 1.59
CA PHE A 95 7.32 7.47 2.03
C PHE A 95 6.38 6.29 1.78
N ALA A 96 5.10 6.41 2.14
CA ALA A 96 4.13 5.34 1.97
C ALA A 96 3.85 5.04 0.49
N VAL A 97 3.74 6.08 -0.34
CA VAL A 97 3.53 5.98 -1.78
C VAL A 97 4.72 5.32 -2.48
N ASP A 98 5.95 5.73 -2.14
CA ASP A 98 7.16 5.14 -2.72
C ASP A 98 7.34 3.69 -2.27
N CYS A 99 7.04 3.38 -1.00
CA CYS A 99 7.00 2.00 -0.52
C CYS A 99 6.04 1.14 -1.35
N LEU A 100 4.83 1.65 -1.63
CA LEU A 100 3.84 0.90 -2.40
C LEU A 100 4.26 0.74 -3.87
N LYS A 101 4.77 1.79 -4.52
CA LYS A 101 5.30 1.72 -5.89
C LYS A 101 6.40 0.67 -6.01
N ASN A 102 7.31 0.61 -5.04
CA ASN A 102 8.39 -0.38 -5.00
C ASN A 102 7.88 -1.80 -4.76
N ALA A 103 6.82 -1.98 -3.96
CA ALA A 103 6.23 -3.29 -3.75
C ALA A 103 5.51 -3.80 -5.02
N MET A 104 4.82 -2.90 -5.73
CA MET A 104 4.14 -3.21 -6.97
C MET A 104 5.11 -3.53 -8.11
N SER A 105 6.24 -2.81 -8.22
CA SER A 105 7.27 -3.11 -9.22
C SER A 105 8.04 -4.41 -8.95
N ALA A 106 7.94 -4.95 -7.74
CA ALA A 106 8.47 -6.25 -7.36
C ALA A 106 7.45 -7.39 -7.51
N ASP A 107 6.31 -7.15 -8.17
CA ASP A 107 5.19 -8.10 -8.34
C ASP A 107 4.68 -8.70 -7.00
N ILE A 108 4.76 -7.94 -5.90
CA ILE A 108 4.33 -8.42 -4.57
C ILE A 108 2.81 -8.43 -4.44
N CYS A 109 2.11 -7.65 -5.27
CA CYS A 109 0.66 -7.44 -5.20
C CYS A 109 -0.15 -8.31 -6.19
N CYS A 110 0.49 -9.12 -7.04
CA CYS A 110 -0.14 -9.90 -8.11
C CYS A 110 0.34 -11.35 -8.13
#